data_AF-A0A2H3J700-F1
#
_entry.id   AF-A0A2H3J700-F1
#
_cell.length_a   1.000
_cell.length_b   1.000
_cell.length_c   1.000
_cell.angle_alpha   90.00
_cell.angle_beta   90.00
_cell.angle_gamma   90.00
#
_symmetry.space_group_name_H-M   'P 1'
#
loop_
_entity.id
_entity.type
_entity.pdbx_description
1 polymer ?
#
loop_
_entity_poly.entity_id
_entity_poly.type
_entity_poly.pdbx_seq_one_letter_code
_entity_poly.pdbx_strand_id
1 'polypeptide(L)'
;AALAQSTVPVSYDTTYDNSTSSLNVTACSYELERLGFTTLGSLPDFPYIGGASVVPPNGSSGCGTCWELEYDGNTVAILAVDYTQEGFNLAKEATASQVDSSACGL
;
A
#
# COMPACT_ATOMS: atom_id res chain seq x y z
N ALA A 1 -7.20 20.38 17.80
CA ALA A 1 -6.74 19.01 18.04
C ALA A 1 -5.45 18.83 17.23
N ALA A 2 -4.37 18.35 17.84
CA ALA A 2 -3.18 17.96 17.09
C ALA A 2 -3.46 16.58 16.48
N LEU A 3 -3.30 16.43 15.17
CA LEU A 3 -3.27 15.12 14.54
C LEU A 3 -2.01 14.41 15.07
N ALA A 4 -2.17 13.22 15.65
CA ALA A 4 -1.03 12.44 16.10
C ALA A 4 -0.34 11.84 14.86
N GLN A 5 0.79 12.39 14.44
CA GLN A 5 1.69 11.77 13.47
C GLN A 5 2.56 10.76 14.20
N SER A 6 2.60 9.52 13.70
CA SER A 6 3.47 8.46 14.17
C SER A 6 4.58 8.20 13.16
N THR A 7 5.84 8.23 13.61
CA THR A 7 6.96 7.76 12.81
C THR A 7 6.96 6.24 12.77
N VAL A 8 7.03 5.68 11.56
CA VAL A 8 7.07 4.23 11.32
C VAL A 8 8.21 3.89 10.36
N PRO A 9 8.77 2.68 10.41
CA PRO A 9 9.75 2.25 9.42
C PRO A 9 9.10 2.09 8.04
N VAL A 10 9.86 2.42 7.00
CA VAL A 10 9.47 2.21 5.60
C VAL A 10 10.58 1.42 4.90
N SER A 11 10.19 0.35 4.23
CA SER A 11 11.04 -0.44 3.33
C SER A 11 10.40 -0.55 1.95
N TYR A 12 11.08 -1.21 1.01
CA TYR A 12 10.51 -1.53 -0.29
C TYR A 12 10.73 -3.00 -0.68
N ASP A 13 9.82 -3.52 -1.50
CA ASP A 13 9.88 -4.83 -2.15
C ASP A 13 9.49 -4.69 -3.62
N THR A 14 10.37 -5.12 -4.52
CA THR A 14 10.17 -4.99 -5.96
C THR A 14 9.06 -5.86 -6.53
N THR A 15 8.52 -6.79 -5.74
CA THR A 15 7.33 -7.56 -6.09
C THR A 15 6.13 -6.64 -6.29
N TYR A 16 6.03 -5.56 -5.51
CA TYR A 16 4.96 -4.58 -5.62
C TYR A 16 5.09 -3.66 -6.84
N ASP A 17 6.27 -3.61 -7.48
CA ASP A 17 6.46 -2.90 -8.76
C ASP A 17 6.04 -3.75 -9.98
N ASN A 18 5.70 -5.05 -9.80
CA ASN A 18 5.31 -5.92 -10.90
C ASN A 18 3.78 -5.93 -11.10
N SER A 19 3.32 -5.18 -12.10
CA SER A 19 1.90 -5.04 -12.46
C SER A 19 1.20 -6.36 -12.81
N THR A 20 1.95 -7.39 -13.21
CA THR A 20 1.42 -8.71 -13.59
C THR A 20 1.31 -9.70 -12.43
N SER A 21 1.89 -9.37 -11.26
CA SER A 21 1.79 -10.20 -10.07
C SER A 21 0.31 -10.34 -9.65
N SER A 22 -0.13 -11.57 -9.41
CA SER A 22 -1.49 -11.85 -8.97
C SER A 22 -1.72 -11.35 -7.55
N LEU A 23 -2.91 -10.83 -7.25
CA LEU A 23 -3.30 -10.46 -5.89
C LEU A 23 -3.33 -11.64 -4.91
N ASN A 24 -3.46 -12.88 -5.41
CA ASN A 24 -3.50 -14.11 -4.59
C ASN A 24 -2.27 -14.32 -3.70
N VAL A 25 -1.16 -13.62 -3.96
CA VAL A 25 0.04 -13.69 -3.12
C VAL A 25 0.01 -12.73 -1.93
N THR A 26 -1.00 -11.87 -1.86
CA THR A 26 -1.16 -10.83 -0.84
C THR A 26 -2.23 -11.20 0.19
N ALA A 27 -2.07 -10.69 1.41
CA ALA A 27 -3.05 -10.87 2.48
C ALA A 27 -4.44 -10.28 2.13
N CYS A 28 -4.51 -9.23 1.30
CA CYS A 28 -5.78 -8.57 0.94
C CYS A 28 -6.43 -9.10 -0.35
N SER A 29 -5.98 -10.25 -0.86
CA SER A 29 -6.53 -10.89 -2.06
C SER A 29 -8.06 -10.96 -2.05
N TYR A 30 -8.66 -11.50 -0.98
CA TYR A 30 -10.10 -11.71 -0.92
C TYR A 30 -10.92 -10.42 -1.06
N GLU A 31 -10.56 -9.36 -0.33
CA GLU A 31 -11.27 -8.08 -0.37
C GLU A 31 -11.12 -7.39 -1.73
N LEU A 32 -9.90 -7.36 -2.28
CA LEU A 32 -9.61 -6.66 -3.54
C LEU A 32 -10.15 -7.42 -4.75
N GLU A 33 -10.13 -8.75 -4.75
CA GLU A 33 -10.73 -9.56 -5.81
C GLU A 33 -12.25 -9.42 -5.86
N ARG A 34 -12.91 -9.22 -4.71
CA ARG A 34 -14.36 -8.91 -4.67
C ARG A 34 -14.71 -7.56 -5.29
N LEU A 35 -13.75 -6.66 -5.43
CA LEU A 35 -13.89 -5.39 -6.14
C LEU A 35 -13.55 -5.51 -7.64
N GLY A 36 -13.12 -6.68 -8.10
CA GLY A 36 -12.84 -6.97 -9.51
C GLY A 36 -11.37 -6.86 -9.91
N PHE A 37 -10.47 -6.61 -8.96
CA PHE A 37 -9.03 -6.58 -9.21
C PHE A 37 -8.47 -8.00 -9.23
N THR A 38 -7.45 -8.27 -10.05
CA THR A 38 -6.85 -9.63 -10.16
C THR A 38 -5.33 -9.64 -10.13
N THR A 39 -4.72 -8.52 -10.49
CA THR A 39 -3.28 -8.29 -10.41
C THR A 39 -2.98 -6.99 -9.68
N LEU A 40 -1.75 -6.83 -9.20
CA LEU A 40 -1.32 -5.58 -8.56
C LEU A 40 -1.51 -4.38 -9.49
N GLY A 41 -1.21 -4.53 -10.79
CA GLY A 41 -1.39 -3.48 -11.80
C GLY A 41 -2.84 -3.15 -12.15
N SER A 42 -3.81 -3.95 -11.71
CA SER A 42 -5.24 -3.64 -11.91
C SER A 42 -5.78 -2.68 -10.86
N LEU A 43 -5.04 -2.47 -9.76
CA LEU A 43 -5.42 -1.53 -8.70
C LEU A 43 -5.35 -0.08 -9.22
N PRO A 44 -6.29 0.79 -8.79
CA PRO A 44 -6.39 2.15 -9.30
C PRO A 44 -5.14 3.00 -9.02
N ASP A 45 -4.43 2.64 -7.95
CA ASP A 45 -3.31 3.42 -7.41
C ASP A 45 -1.95 2.78 -7.69
N PHE A 46 -1.89 1.72 -8.49
CA PHE A 46 -0.61 1.12 -8.86
C PHE A 46 0.31 2.15 -9.55
N PRO A 47 1.59 2.28 -9.17
CA PRO A 47 2.36 1.42 -8.25
C PRO A 47 2.42 1.91 -6.79
N TYR A 48 1.60 2.86 -6.37
CA TYR A 48 1.51 3.37 -4.98
C TYR A 48 0.79 2.40 -4.04
N ILE A 49 1.34 1.20 -3.93
CA ILE A 49 0.78 0.09 -3.15
C ILE A 49 1.86 -0.51 -2.23
N GLY A 50 1.43 -1.24 -1.21
CA GLY A 50 2.36 -2.02 -0.40
C GLY A 50 1.72 -2.76 0.77
N GLY A 51 2.58 -3.43 1.53
CA GLY A 51 2.23 -4.00 2.82
C GLY A 51 2.17 -2.93 3.91
N ALA A 52 1.21 -3.06 4.83
CA ALA A 52 1.05 -2.17 5.97
C ALA A 52 0.87 -2.98 7.27
N SER A 53 1.46 -2.52 8.38
CA SER A 53 1.37 -3.23 9.68
C SER A 53 -0.01 -3.18 10.32
N VAL A 54 -0.90 -2.32 9.79
CA VAL A 54 -2.33 -2.29 10.15
C VAL A 54 -3.12 -3.44 9.53
N VAL A 55 -2.59 -4.07 8.47
CA VAL A 55 -3.15 -5.28 7.87
C VAL A 55 -2.64 -6.47 8.67
N PRO A 56 -3.49 -7.38 9.17
CA PRO A 56 -3.02 -8.57 9.87
C PRO A 56 -2.58 -9.65 8.88
N PRO A 57 -1.79 -10.67 9.30
CA PRO A 57 -1.32 -11.73 8.41
C PRO A 57 -2.42 -12.51 7.67
N ASN A 58 -3.62 -12.56 8.24
CA ASN A 58 -4.78 -13.25 7.67
C ASN A 58 -5.67 -12.36 6.78
N GLY A 59 -5.25 -11.12 6.50
CA GLY A 59 -6.04 -10.16 5.74
C GLY A 59 -7.26 -9.62 6.50
N SER A 60 -8.08 -8.84 5.81
CA SER A 60 -9.30 -8.16 6.30
C SER A 60 -9.12 -6.74 6.87
N SER A 61 -8.83 -6.56 8.16
CA SER A 61 -8.76 -5.20 8.72
C SER A 61 -7.62 -4.41 8.10
N GLY A 62 -7.87 -3.18 7.66
CA GLY A 62 -6.85 -2.35 7.01
C GLY A 62 -6.60 -2.65 5.53
N CYS A 63 -7.16 -3.74 4.99
CA CYS A 63 -7.06 -4.00 3.55
C CYS A 63 -7.80 -2.94 2.74
N GLY A 64 -7.18 -2.48 1.67
CA GLY A 64 -7.73 -1.45 0.80
C GLY A 64 -7.76 -0.05 1.43
N THR A 65 -7.14 0.14 2.61
CA THR A 65 -7.09 1.47 3.24
C THR A 65 -5.99 2.34 2.64
N CYS A 66 -6.24 3.64 2.62
CA CYS A 66 -5.27 4.64 2.17
C CYS A 66 -4.46 5.21 3.33
N TRP A 67 -3.16 5.37 3.12
CA TRP A 67 -2.25 5.95 4.09
C TRP A 67 -1.40 7.04 3.46
N GLU A 68 -1.50 8.25 3.99
CA GLU A 68 -0.56 9.33 3.65
C GLU A 68 0.72 9.16 4.47
N LEU A 69 1.84 8.99 3.76
CA LEU A 69 3.17 8.91 4.35
C LEU A 69 3.93 10.19 4.02
N GLU A 70 4.53 10.79 5.06
CA GLU A 70 5.39 11.97 4.92
C GLU A 70 6.86 11.57 5.11
N TYR A 71 7.70 11.89 4.11
CA TYR A 71 9.15 11.65 4.17
C TYR A 71 9.90 12.78 3.47
N ASP A 72 10.87 13.41 4.15
CA ASP A 72 11.73 14.47 3.59
C ASP A 72 10.96 15.63 2.93
N GLY A 73 9.84 16.04 3.54
CA GLY A 73 8.98 17.13 3.05
C GLY A 73 8.04 16.76 1.89
N ASN A 74 7.97 15.46 1.56
CA ASN A 74 7.15 14.90 0.50
C ASN A 74 6.05 14.03 1.07
N THR A 75 4.90 14.00 0.40
CA THR A 75 3.74 13.22 0.81
C THR A 75 3.31 12.29 -0.31
N VAL A 76 3.18 11.01 0.03
CA VAL A 76 2.70 9.97 -0.88
C VAL A 76 1.53 9.24 -0.23
N ALA A 77 0.46 9.05 -0.98
CA ALA A 77 -0.67 8.23 -0.57
C ALA A 77 -0.45 6.79 -1.03
N ILE A 78 -0.53 5.84 -0.10
CA ILE A 78 -0.26 4.42 -0.31
C ILE A 78 -1.52 3.61 -0.07
N LEU A 79 -1.83 2.72 -1.00
CA LEU A 79 -2.85 1.71 -0.83
C LEU A 79 -2.30 0.46 -0.13
N ALA A 80 -2.89 0.11 1.01
CA ALA A 80 -2.55 -1.11 1.75
C ALA A 80 -3.15 -2.35 1.08
N VAL A 81 -2.28 -3.20 0.51
CA VAL A 81 -2.67 -4.42 -0.22
C VAL A 81 -2.16 -5.70 0.43
N ASP A 82 -1.30 -5.59 1.45
CA ASP A 82 -0.67 -6.75 2.06
C ASP A 82 -0.31 -6.51 3.53
N TYR A 83 0.10 -7.57 4.22
CA TYR A 83 0.69 -7.51 5.55
C TYR A 83 2.17 -7.16 5.48
N THR A 84 2.64 -6.30 6.39
CA THR A 84 4.05 -6.25 6.78
C THR A 84 4.17 -6.26 8.31
N GLN A 85 5.27 -6.77 8.84
CA GLN A 85 5.46 -6.89 10.29
C GLN A 85 5.52 -5.52 10.99
N GLU A 86 6.19 -4.55 10.38
CA GLU A 86 6.38 -3.21 10.95
C GLU A 86 6.21 -2.14 9.86
N GLY A 87 5.52 -1.05 10.23
CA GLY A 87 5.34 0.12 9.37
C GLY A 87 4.79 -0.22 7.99
N PHE A 88 5.52 0.16 6.94
CA PHE A 88 5.13 -0.03 5.55
C PHE A 88 6.24 -0.68 4.72
N ASN A 89 5.85 -1.56 3.80
CA ASN A 89 6.73 -2.16 2.80
C ASN A 89 6.16 -1.91 1.41
N LEU A 90 6.76 -0.99 0.66
CA LEU A 90 6.14 -0.39 -0.52
C LEU A 90 6.73 -0.90 -1.83
N ALA A 91 6.05 -0.63 -2.94
CA ALA A 91 6.73 -0.62 -4.23
C ALA A 91 7.93 0.34 -4.21
N LYS A 92 9.02 -0.02 -4.87
CA LYS A 92 10.20 0.83 -4.93
C LYS A 92 9.88 2.16 -5.61
N GLU A 93 9.06 2.14 -6.67
CA GLU A 93 8.64 3.35 -7.37
C GLU A 93 7.91 4.32 -6.42
N ALA A 94 7.05 3.81 -5.53
CA ALA A 94 6.32 4.61 -4.54
C ALA A 94 7.25 5.30 -3.51
N THR A 95 8.44 4.75 -3.24
CA THR A 95 9.43 5.42 -2.36
C THR A 95 10.23 6.51 -3.07
N ALA A 96 10.29 6.48 -4.41
CA ALA A 96 11.05 7.43 -5.22
C ALA A 96 10.18 8.61 -5.70
N SER A 97 8.87 8.45 -5.71
CA SER A 97 7.91 9.44 -6.20
C SER A 97 7.44 10.33 -5.04
N GLN A 98 7.84 11.60 -5.11
CA GLN A 98 7.77 12.53 -3.99
C GLN A 98 6.43 13.28 -3.88
N VAL A 99 5.51 13.16 -4.84
CA VAL A 99 4.22 13.87 -4.75
C VAL A 99 3.13 13.12 -5.52
N ASP A 100 2.40 12.25 -4.83
CA ASP A 100 1.08 11.82 -5.31
C ASP A 100 0.14 11.66 -4.12
N SER A 101 -0.52 12.76 -3.77
CA SER A 101 -1.59 12.82 -2.75
C SER A 101 -2.96 12.47 -3.33
N SER A 102 -3.01 12.07 -4.61
CA SER A 102 -4.24 11.71 -5.34
C SER A 102 -4.43 10.20 -5.49
N ALA A 103 -3.40 9.40 -5.26
CA ALA A 103 -3.54 7.96 -5.09
C ALA A 103 -4.46 7.67 -3.89
N CYS A 104 -5.37 6.72 -4.05
CA CYS A 104 -6.38 6.17 -3.13
C CYS A 104 -7.83 6.41 -3.55
N GLY A 105 -8.18 5.97 -4.76
CA GLY A 105 -9.57 5.88 -5.23
C GLY A 105 -10.03 4.44 -5.41
N LEU A 106 -10.34 3.73 -4.32
CA LEU A 106 -11.01 2.42 -4.32
C LEU A 106 -12.54 2.52 -4.14
#